data_AF-A0A8D8VK52-F1
#
_entry.id   AF-A0A8D8VK52-F1
#
_cell.length_a   1.000
_cell.length_b   1.000
_cell.length_c   1.000
_cell.angle_alpha   90.00
_cell.angle_beta   90.00
_cell.angle_gamma   90.00
#
_symmetry.space_group_name_H-M   'P 1'
#
loop_
_entity.id
_entity.type
_entity.pdbx_description
1 polymer ?
#
loop_
_entity_poly.entity_id
_entity_poly.type
_entity_poly.pdbx_seq_one_letter_code
_entity_poly.pdbx_strand_id
1 'polypeptide(L)'
;MLVILGSTHGTNNTIYKVLLQHNGLEDRLHPSYEYSFLPDSDPTPTLFQLPLDKFKPIYHGRYVSDALPLNKANITRLAIISFGGSHEPSEDMDEIQRGVSCFEIDYIKAIHSDHLNAALREAYLK
;
A
#
# COMPACT_ATOMS: atom_id res chain seq x y z
N MET A 1 -2.41 -6.87 10.50
CA MET A 1 -1.70 -5.86 9.70
C MET A 1 -1.09 -6.54 8.50
N LEU A 2 -0.87 -5.80 7.41
CA LEU A 2 -0.03 -6.23 6.31
C LEU A 2 1.38 -5.70 6.58
N VAL A 3 2.40 -6.52 6.37
CA VAL A 3 3.80 -6.09 6.36
C VAL A 3 4.42 -6.39 5.00
N ILE A 4 5.28 -5.48 4.53
CA ILE A 4 6.02 -5.63 3.28
C ILE A 4 7.48 -5.37 3.59
N LEU A 5 8.34 -6.33 3.30
CA LEU A 5 9.79 -6.10 3.30
C LEU A 5 10.20 -5.80 1.85
N GLY A 6 10.77 -4.63 1.64
CA GLY A 6 11.23 -4.22 0.32
C GLY A 6 12.20 -3.05 0.39
N SER A 7 12.77 -2.72 -0.76
CA SER A 7 13.69 -1.60 -0.96
C SER A 7 13.24 -0.81 -2.18
N THR A 8 13.68 0.44 -2.28
CA THR A 8 13.53 1.16 -3.55
C THR A 8 14.85 1.49 -4.22
N HIS A 9 14.79 1.50 -5.54
CA HIS A 9 15.90 1.84 -6.41
C HIS A 9 15.46 2.90 -7.42
N GLY A 10 16.42 3.69 -7.89
CA GLY A 10 16.14 4.85 -8.73
C GLY A 10 16.06 6.15 -7.93
N THR A 11 16.02 7.27 -8.66
CA THR A 11 16.22 8.61 -8.08
C THR A 11 14.92 9.31 -7.71
N ASN A 12 13.78 8.78 -8.15
CA ASN A 12 12.52 9.51 -8.11
C ASN A 12 11.41 8.73 -7.39
N ASN A 13 11.71 7.83 -6.46
CA ASN A 13 10.68 7.09 -5.72
C ASN A 13 9.80 8.08 -4.91
N THR A 14 8.52 8.12 -5.24
CA THR A 14 7.50 8.92 -4.56
C THR A 14 6.57 7.96 -3.82
N ILE A 15 5.27 8.02 -4.07
CA ILE A 15 4.29 7.25 -3.33
C ILE A 15 4.08 5.89 -3.98
N TYR A 16 3.99 4.87 -3.13
CA TYR A 16 3.41 3.58 -3.48
C TYR A 16 2.12 3.38 -2.70
N LYS A 17 1.19 2.64 -3.30
CA LYS A 17 -0.11 2.33 -2.72
C LYS A 17 -0.27 0.83 -2.60
N VAL A 18 -0.85 0.38 -1.50
CA VAL A 18 -1.51 -0.92 -1.42
C VAL A 18 -3.00 -0.72 -1.53
N LEU A 19 -3.63 -1.48 -2.40
CA LEU A 19 -5.07 -1.51 -2.60
C LEU A 19 -5.61 -2.86 -2.15
N LEU A 20 -6.67 -2.83 -1.35
CA LEU A 20 -7.42 -4.01 -0.91
C LEU A 20 -8.85 -3.94 -1.42
N GLN A 21 -9.38 -5.10 -1.80
CA GLN A 21 -10.81 -5.28 -2.01
C GLN A 21 -11.33 -6.44 -1.18
N HIS A 22 -12.61 -6.38 -0.88
CA HIS A 22 -13.27 -7.35 -0.01
C HIS A 22 -14.56 -7.85 -0.65
N ASN A 23 -15.03 -9.00 -0.16
CA ASN A 23 -16.32 -9.60 -0.52
C ASN A 23 -16.52 -9.90 -2.01
N GLY A 24 -15.44 -9.96 -2.81
CA GLY A 24 -15.55 -10.21 -4.25
C GLY A 24 -16.27 -9.10 -5.02
N LEU A 25 -16.32 -7.89 -4.45
CA LEU A 25 -16.94 -6.73 -5.06
C LEU A 25 -16.18 -6.29 -6.31
N GLU A 26 -16.91 -5.87 -7.35
CA GLU A 26 -16.33 -5.39 -8.61
C GLU A 26 -15.70 -3.99 -8.46
N ASP A 27 -14.45 -3.87 -8.91
CA ASP A 27 -13.63 -2.64 -8.89
C ASP A 27 -14.32 -1.39 -9.44
N ARG A 28 -15.17 -1.58 -10.45
CA ARG A 28 -15.78 -0.48 -11.20
C ARG A 28 -17.00 0.11 -10.53
N LEU A 29 -17.57 -0.59 -9.55
CA LEU A 29 -18.84 -0.22 -8.91
C LEU A 29 -18.66 0.04 -7.42
N HIS A 30 -17.53 -0.36 -6.85
CA HIS A 30 -17.29 -0.31 -5.42
C HIS A 30 -15.94 0.35 -5.11
N PRO A 31 -15.85 1.08 -3.99
CA PRO A 31 -14.58 1.63 -3.55
C PRO A 31 -13.58 0.50 -3.26
N SER A 32 -12.33 0.80 -3.54
CA SER A 32 -11.21 0.03 -3.01
C SER A 32 -10.76 0.64 -1.69
N TYR A 33 -9.96 -0.08 -0.91
CA TYR A 33 -9.37 0.47 0.31
C TYR A 33 -7.88 0.64 0.07
N GLU A 34 -7.38 1.86 0.16
CA GLU A 34 -6.01 2.21 -0.19
C GLU A 34 -5.19 2.63 1.05
N TYR A 35 -3.91 2.28 1.04
CA TYR A 35 -2.91 2.78 1.97
C TYR A 35 -1.70 3.24 1.17
N SER A 36 -1.38 4.53 1.26
CA SER A 36 -0.18 5.13 0.66
C SER A 36 0.99 5.03 1.62
N PHE A 37 2.17 4.71 1.11
CA PHE A 37 3.43 4.73 1.85
C PHE A 37 4.55 5.28 0.97
N LEU A 38 5.49 5.98 1.61
CA LEU A 38 6.69 6.50 0.98
C LEU A 38 7.87 5.62 1.42
N PRO A 39 8.49 4.86 0.50
CA PRO A 39 9.73 4.18 0.78
C PRO A 39 10.89 5.17 0.89
N ASP A 40 11.88 4.82 1.71
CA ASP A 40 13.10 5.60 1.83
C ASP A 40 13.83 5.65 0.48
N SER A 41 14.44 6.80 0.16
CA SER A 41 15.22 6.99 -1.07
C SER A 41 16.54 6.21 -1.09
N ASP A 42 16.94 5.64 0.05
CA ASP A 42 18.10 4.78 0.17
C ASP A 42 17.68 3.33 -0.12
N PRO A 43 18.43 2.56 -0.94
CA PRO A 43 18.13 1.16 -1.26
C PRO A 43 18.27 0.18 -0.09
N THR A 44 18.16 0.66 1.15
CA THR A 44 18.17 -0.18 2.35
C THR A 44 16.84 -0.94 2.47
N PRO A 45 16.86 -2.26 2.75
CA PRO A 45 15.65 -3.02 3.03
C PRO A 45 14.88 -2.44 4.23
N THR A 46 13.63 -2.08 3.99
CA THR A 46 12.73 -1.47 4.97
C THR A 46 11.48 -2.34 5.16
N LEU A 47 11.10 -2.56 6.42
CA LEU A 47 9.85 -3.23 6.76
C LEU A 47 8.71 -2.22 6.87
N PHE A 48 7.89 -2.13 5.83
CA PHE A 48 6.67 -1.33 5.81
C PHE A 48 5.58 -2.02 6.62
N GLN A 49 5.02 -1.28 7.59
CA GLN A 49 3.94 -1.75 8.44
C GLN A 49 2.65 -1.04 8.02
N LEU A 50 1.66 -1.80 7.53
CA LEU A 50 0.40 -1.27 7.03
C LEU A 50 -0.76 -1.81 7.88
N PRO A 51 -1.17 -1.08 8.94
CA PRO A 51 -2.32 -1.45 9.75
C PRO A 51 -3.62 -1.43 8.91
N LEU A 52 -4.39 -2.52 8.94
CA LEU A 52 -5.58 -2.66 8.09
C LEU A 52 -6.72 -1.68 8.44
N ASP A 53 -6.69 -1.07 9.63
CA ASP A 53 -7.63 -0.03 10.07
C ASP A 53 -7.30 1.37 9.51
N LYS A 54 -6.11 1.53 8.93
CA LYS A 54 -5.67 2.80 8.34
C LYS A 54 -5.95 2.91 6.86
N PHE A 55 -6.31 1.80 6.20
CA PHE A 55 -6.73 1.80 4.81
C PHE A 55 -8.03 2.62 4.64
N LYS A 56 -8.03 3.50 3.64
CA LYS A 56 -9.13 4.44 3.39
C LYS A 56 -9.93 4.02 2.17
N PRO A 57 -11.27 4.08 2.21
CA PRO A 57 -12.10 3.83 1.04
C PRO A 57 -11.90 4.91 -0.02
N ILE A 58 -11.43 4.52 -1.20
CA ILE A 58 -11.19 5.37 -2.36
C ILE A 58 -12.00 4.85 -3.56
N TYR A 59 -12.69 5.76 -4.23
CA TYR A 59 -13.38 5.50 -5.50
C TYR A 59 -12.98 6.56 -6.52
N HIS A 60 -12.40 6.14 -7.66
CA HIS A 60 -11.83 7.04 -8.66
C HIS A 60 -10.94 8.14 -8.07
N GLY A 61 -9.99 7.75 -7.22
CA GLY A 61 -9.01 8.65 -6.59
C GLY A 61 -9.59 9.61 -5.54
N ARG A 62 -10.85 9.44 -5.13
CA ARG A 62 -11.49 10.27 -4.11
C ARG A 62 -11.90 9.47 -2.89
N TYR A 63 -11.71 10.06 -1.71
CA TYR A 63 -12.19 9.50 -0.45
C TYR A 63 -13.72 9.40 -0.43
N VAL A 64 -14.22 8.26 0.04
CA VAL A 64 -15.66 7.99 0.20
C VAL A 64 -15.99 7.92 1.69
N SER A 65 -16.61 8.97 2.22
CA SER A 65 -16.85 9.12 3.66
C SER A 65 -17.92 8.19 4.24
N ASP A 66 -18.85 7.71 3.41
CA ASP A 66 -19.98 6.87 3.76
C ASP A 66 -19.80 5.40 3.35
N ALA A 67 -18.61 5.01 2.89
CA ALA A 67 -18.30 3.62 2.60
C ALA A 67 -18.35 2.76 3.86
N LEU A 68 -18.76 1.49 3.68
CA LEU A 68 -18.68 0.50 4.75
C LEU A 68 -17.22 0.32 5.21
N PRO A 69 -16.98 -0.17 6.44
CA PRO A 69 -15.63 -0.52 6.86
C PRO A 69 -15.06 -1.71 6.05
N LEU A 70 -13.73 -1.74 5.89
CA LEU A 70 -13.02 -2.87 5.30
C LEU A 70 -13.35 -4.18 6.03
N ASN A 71 -13.86 -5.17 5.30
CA ASN A 71 -14.12 -6.50 5.84
C ASN A 71 -12.82 -7.31 5.87
N LYS A 72 -12.07 -7.20 6.97
CA LYS A 72 -10.76 -7.83 7.16
C LYS A 72 -10.83 -9.36 7.11
N ALA A 73 -11.99 -9.97 7.34
CA ALA A 73 -12.18 -11.42 7.30
C ALA A 73 -12.41 -11.96 5.88
N ASN A 74 -12.63 -11.09 4.89
CA ASN A 74 -12.95 -11.49 3.52
C ASN A 74 -12.29 -10.58 2.48
N ILE A 75 -10.97 -10.44 2.58
CA ILE A 75 -10.15 -9.76 1.57
C ILE A 75 -10.03 -10.68 0.35
N THR A 76 -10.46 -10.18 -0.81
CA THR A 76 -10.50 -10.96 -2.06
C THR A 76 -9.49 -10.49 -3.09
N ARG A 77 -8.88 -9.32 -2.89
CA ARG A 77 -7.80 -8.83 -3.76
C ARG A 77 -6.82 -7.97 -2.99
N LEU A 78 -5.55 -8.08 -3.38
CA LEU A 78 -4.45 -7.19 -3.02
C LEU A 78 -3.78 -6.73 -4.31
N ALA A 79 -3.52 -5.44 -4.43
CA ALA A 79 -2.70 -4.87 -5.49
C ALA A 79 -1.69 -3.88 -4.91
N ILE A 80 -0.53 -3.79 -5.55
CA ILE A 80 0.48 -2.77 -5.27
C ILE A 80 0.56 -1.89 -6.51
N ILE A 81 0.53 -0.57 -6.29
CA ILE A 81 0.42 0.41 -7.34
C ILE A 81 1.48 1.48 -7.11
N SER A 82 2.23 1.83 -8.15
CA SER A 82 3.04 3.05 -8.14
C SER A 82 2.14 4.25 -8.40
N PHE A 83 2.24 5.29 -7.58
CA PHE A 83 1.33 6.44 -7.61
C PHE A 83 1.43 7.24 -8.91
N GLY A 84 0.30 7.60 -9.52
CA GLY A 84 0.30 8.32 -10.81
C GLY A 84 -0.84 7.99 -11.77
N GLY A 85 -1.95 7.46 -11.27
CA GLY A 85 -3.12 7.15 -12.10
C GLY A 85 -3.85 8.40 -12.61
N SER A 86 -4.64 8.27 -13.67
CA SER A 86 -5.43 9.37 -14.26
C SER A 86 -6.54 9.93 -13.36
N HIS A 87 -6.80 9.29 -12.22
CA HIS A 87 -7.87 9.66 -11.30
C HIS A 87 -7.33 10.33 -10.04
N GLU A 88 -6.02 10.51 -9.89
CA GLU A 88 -5.47 11.19 -8.72
C GLU A 88 -5.92 12.68 -8.72
N PRO A 89 -6.22 13.25 -7.55
CA PRO A 89 -6.53 14.67 -7.40
C PRO A 89 -5.43 15.56 -8.00
N SER A 90 -5.82 16.72 -8.55
CA SER A 90 -4.87 17.66 -9.15
C SER A 90 -3.86 18.23 -8.15
N GLU A 91 -4.22 18.24 -6.87
CA GLU A 91 -3.34 18.67 -5.76
C GLU A 91 -2.22 17.67 -5.45
N ASP A 92 -2.38 16.40 -5.84
CA ASP A 92 -1.38 15.35 -5.65
C ASP A 92 -0.48 15.16 -6.90
N MET A 93 -0.62 16.03 -7.91
CA MET A 93 0.08 15.91 -9.21
C MET A 93 1.61 16.07 -9.11
N ASP A 94 2.09 16.75 -8.06
CA ASP A 94 3.51 16.89 -7.74
C ASP A 94 4.07 15.63 -7.06
N GLU A 95 3.20 14.77 -6.53
CA GLU A 95 3.55 13.49 -5.90
C GLU A 95 3.49 12.31 -6.90
N ILE A 96 3.00 12.54 -8.13
CA ILE A 96 2.97 11.54 -9.19
C ILE A 96 4.37 11.03 -9.48
N GLN A 97 4.49 9.70 -9.56
CA GLN A 97 5.73 9.03 -9.93
C GLN A 97 6.18 9.48 -11.33
N ARG A 98 7.36 10.11 -11.40
CA ARG A 98 8.00 10.54 -12.66
C ARG A 98 9.42 10.02 -12.74
N GLY A 99 9.85 9.59 -13.93
CA GLY A 99 11.20 9.05 -14.13
C GLY A 99 11.37 7.61 -13.60
N VAL A 100 12.62 7.17 -13.43
CA VAL A 100 12.93 5.78 -13.07
C VAL A 100 12.61 5.52 -11.60
N SER A 101 11.79 4.48 -11.39
CA SER A 101 11.31 4.03 -10.10
C SER A 101 11.31 2.50 -10.07
N CYS A 102 11.70 1.92 -8.94
CA CYS A 102 11.65 0.49 -8.74
C CYS A 102 11.38 0.21 -7.27
N PHE A 103 10.32 -0.53 -6.98
CA PHE A 103 10.07 -1.09 -5.65
C PHE A 103 10.31 -2.59 -5.71
N GLU A 104 11.43 -3.00 -5.14
CA GLU A 104 11.81 -4.39 -5.01
C GLU A 104 11.18 -4.96 -3.73
N ILE A 105 10.56 -6.13 -3.85
CA ILE A 105 9.82 -6.76 -2.75
C ILE A 105 10.46 -8.11 -2.47
N ASP A 106 10.92 -8.31 -1.23
CA ASP A 106 11.33 -9.64 -0.73
C ASP A 106 10.09 -10.45 -0.36
N TYR A 107 9.24 -9.90 0.53
CA TYR A 107 8.00 -10.56 0.90
C TYR A 107 6.87 -9.61 1.26
N ILE A 108 5.65 -10.17 1.18
CA ILE A 108 4.42 -9.58 1.68
C ILE A 108 3.78 -10.59 2.63
N LYS A 109 3.39 -10.17 3.83
CA LYS A 109 2.82 -11.06 4.84
C LYS A 109 1.70 -10.39 5.63
N ALA A 110 0.62 -11.13 5.87
CA ALA A 110 -0.40 -10.74 6.85
C ALA A 110 -0.03 -11.32 8.22
N ILE A 111 0.05 -10.46 9.24
CA ILE A 111 0.36 -10.87 10.62
C ILE A 111 -0.59 -10.21 11.62
N HIS A 112 -0.79 -10.84 12.79
CA HIS A 112 -1.31 -10.13 13.95
C HIS A 112 -0.27 -9.13 14.47
N SER A 113 -0.73 -8.04 15.08
CA SER A 113 0.14 -7.00 15.66
C SER A 113 1.16 -7.56 16.64
N ASP A 114 0.77 -8.58 17.38
CA ASP A 114 1.58 -9.18 18.44
C ASP A 114 2.79 -9.96 17.89
N HIS A 115 2.80 -10.23 16.58
CA HIS A 115 3.91 -10.87 15.87
C HIS A 115 4.85 -9.87 15.17
N LEU A 116 4.65 -8.56 15.33
CA LEU A 116 5.48 -7.55 14.67
C LEU A 116 6.96 -7.68 15.06
N ASN A 117 7.28 -7.91 16.33
CA ASN A 117 8.66 -8.08 16.78
C ASN A 117 9.35 -9.29 16.14
N ALA A 118 8.62 -10.36 15.86
CA ALA A 118 9.17 -11.51 15.15
C ALA A 118 9.45 -11.18 13.68
N ALA A 119 8.54 -10.47 13.01
CA ALA A 119 8.73 -10.00 11.63
C ALA A 119 9.91 -9.03 11.50
N LEU A 120 10.06 -8.10 12.46
CA LEU A 120 11.22 -7.20 12.51
C LEU A 120 12.54 -7.97 12.67
N ARG A 121 12.58 -8.97 13.56
CA ARG A 121 13.77 -9.83 13.69
C ARG A 121 14.11 -10.57 12.41
N GLU A 122 13.11 -11.12 11.73
CA GLU A 122 13.27 -11.79 10.43
C GLU A 122 13.81 -10.84 9.35
N ALA A 123 13.37 -9.58 9.35
CA ALA A 123 13.81 -8.56 8.40
C ALA A 123 15.25 -8.07 8.66
N TYR A 124 15.66 -7.89 9.92
CA TYR A 124 16.93 -7.25 10.30
C TYR A 124 18.06 -8.21 10.70
N LEU A 125 17.83 -9.53 10.69
CA LEU A 125 18.86 -10.56 10.98
C LEU A 125 19.30 -11.36 9.73
N LYS A 126 18.83 -10.96 8.54
CA LYS A 126 19.38 -11.41 7.25
C LYS A 126 20.56 -10.51 6.87
#